data_AF-A0A381SKW4-F1
#
_entry.id   AF-A0A381SKW4-F1
#
_cell.length_a   1.000
_cell.length_b   1.000
_cell.length_c   1.000
_cell.angle_alpha   90.00
_cell.angle_beta   90.00
_cell.angle_gamma   90.00
#
_symmetry.space_group_name_H-M   'P 1'
#
loop_
_entity.id
_entity.type
_entity.pdbx_description
1 polymer ?
#
loop_
_entity_poly.entity_id
_entity_poly.type
_entity_poly.pdbx_seq_one_letter_code
_entity_poly.pdbx_strand_id
1 'polypeptide(L)'
;MDLYISTSLFPDLLCDMVLWKAYHNHIPMAGLIGNANEGSLRSSEVRWLRRGELWDDLFSLIEQTAAQVGWEIFEMQDLCLEPIQFTTYMPECYYGWHRDWSEQNSRRLSFSVQLDDPQDYTGGDLEFQEVPSKDGHRLKGTFFLFKSELLHQVTPVTKGSRHSLVGWFK
;
A
#
# COMPACT_ATOMS: atom_id res chain seq x y z
N MET A 1 19.57 -1.69 -2.12
CA MET A 1 18.61 -1.52 -1.00
C MET A 1 17.25 -1.82 -1.59
N ASP A 2 16.46 -2.72 -1.00
CA ASP A 2 15.23 -3.24 -1.64
C ASP A 2 13.94 -2.58 -1.14
N LEU A 3 14.07 -1.69 -0.15
CA LEU A 3 12.98 -0.92 0.45
C LEU A 3 13.40 0.53 0.67
N TYR A 4 12.54 1.46 0.26
CA TYR A 4 12.58 2.89 0.54
C TYR A 4 11.40 3.27 1.43
N ILE A 5 11.62 4.16 2.41
CA ILE A 5 10.62 4.60 3.38
C ILE A 5 10.70 6.12 3.53
N SER A 6 9.57 6.81 3.51
CA SER A 6 9.46 8.24 3.78
C SER A 6 8.26 8.53 4.67
N THR A 7 8.45 9.36 5.70
CA THR A 7 7.38 9.84 6.59
C THR A 7 6.95 11.28 6.30
N SER A 8 7.51 11.90 5.26
CA SER A 8 7.25 13.31 4.92
C SER A 8 6.53 13.50 3.59
N LEU A 9 6.39 12.45 2.78
CA LEU A 9 5.78 12.53 1.45
C LEU A 9 4.26 12.74 1.51
N PHE A 10 3.60 12.10 2.48
CA PHE A 10 2.16 12.22 2.70
C PHE A 10 1.90 12.95 4.02
N PRO A 11 1.66 14.27 4.01
CA PRO A 11 1.23 14.97 5.21
C PRO A 11 -0.18 14.51 5.64
N ASP A 12 -0.50 14.64 6.92
CA ASP A 12 -1.79 14.19 7.49
C ASP A 12 -3.00 14.70 6.70
N LEU A 13 -2.97 15.96 6.28
CA LEU A 13 -4.04 16.57 5.47
C LEU A 13 -4.26 15.83 4.14
N LEU A 14 -3.19 15.38 3.49
CA LEU A 14 -3.31 14.61 2.25
C LEU A 14 -3.91 13.22 2.54
N CYS A 15 -3.49 12.56 3.61
CA CYS A 15 -4.09 11.29 4.04
C CYS A 15 -5.60 11.45 4.30
N ASP A 16 -6.00 12.48 5.03
CA ASP A 16 -7.41 12.76 5.33
C ASP A 16 -8.23 13.07 4.06
N MET A 17 -7.65 13.85 3.14
CA MET A 17 -8.29 14.12 1.85
C MET A 17 -8.46 12.86 1.00
N VAL A 18 -7.46 11.98 0.98
CA VAL A 18 -7.54 10.69 0.26
C VAL A 18 -8.63 9.81 0.87
N LEU A 19 -8.64 9.64 2.19
CA LEU A 19 -9.67 8.91 2.93
C LEU A 19 -11.06 9.43 2.57
N TRP A 20 -11.27 10.74 2.74
CA TRP A 20 -12.56 11.38 2.47
C TRP A 20 -12.99 11.16 1.01
N LYS A 21 -12.12 11.46 0.03
CA LYS A 21 -12.44 11.32 -1.39
C LYS A 21 -12.76 9.86 -1.76
N ALA A 22 -12.01 8.89 -1.24
CA ALA A 22 -12.23 7.48 -1.53
C ALA A 22 -13.61 7.02 -1.02
N TYR A 23 -13.98 7.37 0.21
CA TYR A 23 -15.28 7.02 0.78
C TYR A 23 -16.47 7.67 0.08
N HIS A 24 -16.32 8.90 -0.40
CA HIS A 24 -17.43 9.65 -1.00
C HIS A 24 -17.63 9.38 -2.49
N ASN A 25 -16.60 8.92 -3.20
CA ASN A 25 -16.64 8.79 -4.67
C ASN A 25 -16.48 7.36 -5.17
N HIS A 26 -16.14 6.39 -4.31
CA HIS A 26 -15.87 5.01 -4.73
C HIS A 26 -16.62 3.99 -3.87
N ILE A 27 -17.29 3.06 -4.56
CA ILE A 27 -18.04 1.97 -3.92
C ILE A 27 -17.07 0.85 -3.55
N PRO A 28 -17.10 0.32 -2.32
CA PRO A 28 -16.25 -0.80 -1.92
C PRO A 28 -16.64 -2.10 -2.64
N MET A 29 -15.64 -2.95 -2.84
CA MET A 29 -15.79 -4.32 -3.31
C MET A 29 -15.07 -5.26 -2.33
N ALA A 30 -15.48 -6.54 -2.28
CA ALA A 30 -14.75 -7.54 -1.52
C ALA A 30 -13.36 -7.77 -2.12
N GLY A 31 -12.31 -7.62 -1.32
CA GLY A 31 -10.92 -7.82 -1.73
C GLY A 31 -10.51 -9.29 -1.78
N LEU A 32 -11.10 -10.10 -2.67
CA LEU A 32 -10.79 -11.53 -2.83
C LEU A 32 -9.66 -11.83 -3.83
N ILE A 33 -8.70 -10.92 -4.03
CA ILE A 33 -7.70 -11.05 -5.10
C ILE A 33 -6.31 -11.30 -4.52
N GLY A 34 -5.80 -12.51 -4.76
CA GLY A 34 -4.44 -12.97 -4.54
C GLY A 34 -4.41 -14.50 -4.61
N ASN A 35 -3.47 -15.09 -5.36
CA ASN A 35 -3.15 -16.53 -5.33
C ASN A 35 -2.53 -16.89 -3.97
N ALA A 36 -3.30 -16.72 -2.90
CA ALA A 36 -3.00 -17.31 -1.62
C ALA A 36 -3.30 -18.80 -1.76
N ASN A 37 -2.26 -19.61 -1.96
CA ASN A 37 -2.36 -21.04 -1.70
C ASN A 37 -3.09 -21.22 -0.36
N GLU A 38 -4.19 -21.97 -0.40
CA GLU A 38 -5.01 -22.48 0.70
C GLU A 38 -4.70 -21.88 2.09
N GLY A 39 -5.37 -20.78 2.44
CA GLY A 39 -5.51 -20.34 3.84
C GLY A 39 -5.43 -18.84 4.11
N SER A 40 -4.81 -18.03 3.24
CA SER A 40 -4.72 -16.57 3.43
C SER A 40 -5.88 -15.85 2.73
N LEU A 41 -7.08 -15.95 3.31
CA LEU A 41 -8.21 -15.11 2.94
C LEU A 41 -7.92 -13.67 3.35
N ARG A 42 -7.67 -12.80 2.37
CA ARG A 42 -7.74 -11.36 2.58
C ARG A 42 -9.20 -10.96 2.80
N SER A 43 -9.62 -10.94 4.06
CA SER A 43 -10.88 -10.29 4.44
C SER A 43 -10.59 -8.79 4.45
N SER A 44 -10.93 -8.03 3.41
CA SER A 44 -10.83 -6.57 3.42
C SER A 44 -11.75 -5.96 2.36
N GLU A 45 -12.14 -4.69 2.55
CA GLU A 45 -12.83 -3.93 1.51
C GLU A 45 -11.81 -3.19 0.64
N VAL A 46 -12.05 -3.18 -0.66
CA VAL A 46 -11.17 -2.54 -1.64
C VAL A 46 -11.95 -1.54 -2.49
N ARG A 47 -11.35 -0.38 -2.74
CA ARG A 47 -11.76 0.62 -3.72
C ARG A 47 -10.61 0.83 -4.71
N TRP A 48 -10.89 0.79 -6.01
CA TRP A 48 -9.87 1.03 -7.04
C TRP A 48 -9.92 2.48 -7.49
N LEU A 49 -8.82 3.20 -7.28
CA LEU A 49 -8.65 4.59 -7.68
C LEU A 49 -7.96 4.62 -9.04
N ARG A 50 -8.55 5.28 -10.04
CA ARG A 50 -7.96 5.37 -11.38
C ARG A 50 -7.58 6.80 -11.73
N ARG A 51 -6.52 6.94 -12.53
CA ARG A 51 -6.12 8.21 -13.12
C ARG A 51 -7.30 8.84 -13.89
N GLY A 52 -7.47 10.16 -13.80
CA GLY A 52 -8.62 10.88 -14.36
C GLY A 52 -9.91 10.86 -13.52
N GLU A 53 -10.03 10.02 -12.49
CA GLU A 53 -11.21 9.95 -11.61
C GLU A 53 -11.03 10.80 -10.33
N LEU A 54 -10.47 12.02 -10.45
CA LEU A 54 -10.11 12.96 -9.36
C LEU A 54 -8.77 12.68 -8.64
N TRP A 55 -7.96 11.76 -9.18
CA TRP A 55 -6.73 11.27 -8.54
C TRP A 55 -5.44 11.69 -9.26
N ASP A 56 -5.50 12.56 -10.27
CA ASP A 56 -4.32 12.90 -11.08
C ASP A 56 -3.16 13.47 -10.27
N ASP A 57 -3.43 14.29 -9.26
CA ASP A 57 -2.40 14.82 -8.37
C ASP A 57 -1.73 13.71 -7.52
N LEU A 58 -2.54 12.77 -7.01
CA LEU A 58 -2.06 11.64 -6.22
C LEU A 58 -1.19 10.71 -7.07
N PHE A 59 -1.66 10.37 -8.28
CA PHE A 59 -0.89 9.55 -9.21
C PHE A 59 0.41 10.27 -9.60
N SER A 60 0.36 11.58 -9.90
CA SER A 60 1.55 12.33 -10.29
C SER A 60 2.58 12.42 -9.17
N LEU A 61 2.16 12.61 -7.91
CA LEU A 61 3.04 12.56 -6.75
C LEU A 61 3.76 11.21 -6.64
N ILE A 62 3.00 10.11 -6.74
CA ILE A 62 3.52 8.75 -6.58
C ILE A 62 4.44 8.37 -7.75
N GLU A 63 4.04 8.67 -8.99
CA GLU A 63 4.83 8.38 -10.19
C GLU A 63 6.13 9.18 -10.22
N GLN A 64 6.12 10.47 -9.85
CA GLN A 64 7.34 11.27 -9.76
C GLN A 64 8.29 10.73 -8.69
N THR A 65 7.75 10.37 -7.52
CA THR A 65 8.53 9.76 -6.44
C THR A 65 9.14 8.43 -6.91
N ALA A 66 8.34 7.58 -7.55
CA ALA A 66 8.79 6.28 -8.03
C ALA A 66 9.79 6.40 -9.19
N ALA A 67 9.67 7.40 -10.06
CA ALA A 67 10.66 7.66 -11.11
C ALA A 67 12.02 8.06 -10.51
N GLN A 68 12.02 8.96 -9.53
CA GLN A 68 13.24 9.41 -8.87
C GLN A 68 13.88 8.28 -8.04
N VAL A 69 13.12 7.72 -7.08
CA VAL A 69 13.62 6.69 -6.17
C VAL A 69 13.88 5.37 -6.91
N GLY A 70 13.03 5.05 -7.89
CA GLY A 70 13.21 3.95 -8.83
C GLY A 70 14.59 3.96 -9.46
N TRP A 71 14.99 5.11 -9.98
CA TRP A 71 16.31 5.28 -10.57
C TRP A 71 17.44 5.25 -9.52
N GLU A 72 17.33 6.07 -8.48
CA GLU A 72 18.43 6.31 -7.51
C GLU A 72 18.72 5.11 -6.60
N ILE A 73 17.70 4.34 -6.22
CA ILE A 73 17.81 3.28 -5.21
C ILE A 73 17.67 1.88 -5.83
N PHE A 74 16.78 1.74 -6.82
CA PHE A 74 16.42 0.44 -7.39
C PHE A 74 17.03 0.19 -8.76
N GLU A 75 17.67 1.20 -9.38
CA GLU A 75 18.22 1.14 -10.75
C GLU A 75 17.14 0.76 -11.79
N MET A 76 15.90 1.20 -11.57
CA MET A 76 14.74 0.92 -12.41
C MET A 76 14.20 2.18 -13.07
N GLN A 77 13.88 2.07 -14.36
CA GLN A 77 13.23 3.11 -15.18
C GLN A 77 11.96 2.54 -15.82
N ASP A 78 11.22 3.40 -16.53
CA ASP A 78 10.01 3.06 -17.29
C ASP A 78 8.91 2.42 -16.44
N LEU A 79 8.78 2.88 -15.20
CA LEU A 79 7.81 2.38 -14.23
C LEU A 79 6.41 2.92 -14.56
N CYS A 80 5.48 2.02 -14.86
CA CYS A 80 4.10 2.38 -15.17
C CYS A 80 3.17 1.98 -14.01
N LEU A 81 2.51 2.97 -13.41
CA LEU A 81 1.64 2.76 -12.25
C LEU A 81 0.28 2.17 -12.67
N GLU A 82 -0.05 1.01 -12.10
CA GLU A 82 -1.39 0.43 -12.16
C GLU A 82 -2.41 1.25 -11.34
N PRO A 83 -3.73 1.04 -11.53
CA PRO A 83 -4.73 1.60 -10.63
C PRO A 83 -4.38 1.39 -9.16
N ILE A 84 -4.55 2.43 -8.33
CA ILE A 84 -4.21 2.38 -6.92
C ILE A 84 -5.33 1.68 -6.17
N GLN A 85 -4.97 0.79 -5.27
CA GLN A 85 -5.88 0.09 -4.40
C GLN A 85 -5.97 0.81 -3.05
N PHE A 86 -7.11 1.40 -2.75
CA PHE A 86 -7.47 1.83 -1.42
C PHE A 86 -8.09 0.66 -0.67
N THR A 87 -7.57 0.32 0.50
CA THR A 87 -8.01 -0.85 1.27
C THR A 87 -8.47 -0.45 2.67
N THR A 88 -9.59 -1.01 3.12
CA THR A 88 -10.07 -0.94 4.50
C THR A 88 -9.91 -2.31 5.17
N TYR A 89 -9.17 -2.35 6.28
CA TYR A 89 -9.01 -3.49 7.17
C TYR A 89 -9.83 -3.26 8.44
N MET A 90 -10.81 -4.13 8.67
CA MET A 90 -11.59 -4.21 9.91
C MET A 90 -10.93 -5.18 10.89
N PRO A 91 -11.41 -5.34 12.13
CA PRO A 91 -10.91 -6.39 13.01
C PRO A 91 -10.97 -7.77 12.32
N GLU A 92 -9.97 -8.61 12.59
CA GLU A 92 -9.71 -9.91 11.95
C GLU A 92 -9.23 -9.86 10.48
N CYS A 93 -9.25 -8.69 9.85
CA CYS A 93 -8.69 -8.51 8.51
C CYS A 93 -7.15 -8.56 8.56
N TYR A 94 -6.54 -9.29 7.63
CA TYR A 94 -5.09 -9.40 7.46
C TYR A 94 -4.74 -9.72 6.00
N TYR A 95 -3.45 -9.73 5.68
CA TYR A 95 -2.94 -10.31 4.45
C TYR A 95 -1.64 -11.04 4.76
N GLY A 96 -1.64 -12.37 4.71
CA GLY A 96 -0.48 -13.17 5.09
C GLY A 96 0.74 -12.96 4.20
N TRP A 97 1.84 -13.63 4.54
CA TRP A 97 3.10 -13.56 3.78
C TRP A 97 2.90 -13.84 2.29
N HIS A 98 3.27 -12.87 1.46
CA HIS A 98 3.18 -12.96 0.01
C HIS A 98 4.25 -12.11 -0.68
N ARG A 99 4.33 -12.29 -2.00
CA ARG A 99 5.07 -11.44 -2.93
C ARG A 99 4.08 -10.89 -3.94
N ASP A 100 4.32 -9.66 -4.39
CA ASP A 100 3.51 -9.03 -5.42
C ASP A 100 3.96 -9.40 -6.84
N TRP A 101 5.21 -9.86 -6.96
CA TRP A 101 5.77 -10.43 -8.17
C TRP A 101 5.41 -11.92 -8.31
N SER A 102 5.13 -12.35 -9.54
CA SER A 102 5.06 -13.76 -9.95
C SER A 102 5.38 -13.90 -11.44
N GLU A 103 5.58 -15.13 -11.94
CA GLU A 103 5.78 -15.38 -13.37
C GLU A 103 4.62 -14.84 -14.24
N GLN A 104 3.40 -14.81 -13.69
CA GLN A 104 2.20 -14.29 -14.35
C GLN A 104 1.99 -12.80 -14.13
N ASN A 105 2.73 -12.18 -13.20
CA ASN A 105 2.56 -10.78 -12.81
C ASN A 105 3.92 -10.09 -12.65
N SER A 106 4.37 -9.46 -13.74
CA SER A 106 5.68 -8.82 -13.88
C SER A 106 5.80 -7.46 -13.15
N ARG A 107 5.13 -7.29 -12.01
CA ARG A 107 5.26 -6.08 -11.18
C ARG A 107 6.68 -5.98 -10.66
N ARG A 108 7.31 -4.83 -10.82
CA ARG A 108 8.72 -4.59 -10.45
C ARG A 108 8.85 -3.89 -9.11
N LEU A 109 8.06 -2.84 -8.90
CA LEU A 109 7.96 -2.14 -7.62
C LEU A 109 6.52 -2.15 -7.11
N SER A 110 6.39 -2.11 -5.80
CA SER A 110 5.14 -1.99 -5.06
C SER A 110 5.28 -0.85 -4.07
N PHE A 111 4.19 -0.13 -3.82
CA PHE A 111 4.16 0.88 -2.78
C PHE A 111 3.00 0.66 -1.82
N SER A 112 3.16 1.13 -0.58
CA SER A 112 2.07 1.22 0.39
C SER A 112 2.13 2.52 1.17
N VAL A 113 0.98 3.08 1.52
CA VAL A 113 0.86 4.26 2.40
C VAL A 113 -0.06 3.95 3.57
N GLN A 114 0.39 4.28 4.79
CA GLN A 114 -0.44 4.23 6.01
C GLN A 114 -1.31 5.48 6.08
N LEU A 115 -2.64 5.34 6.21
CA LEU A 115 -3.56 6.49 6.15
C LEU A 115 -4.14 6.93 7.50
N ASP A 116 -4.06 6.08 8.54
CA ASP A 116 -4.63 6.38 9.86
C ASP A 116 -3.55 6.58 10.92
N ASP A 117 -3.92 7.28 12.01
CA ASP A 117 -3.06 7.40 13.19
C ASP A 117 -2.91 6.02 13.85
N PRO A 118 -1.68 5.58 14.19
CA PRO A 118 -1.46 4.30 14.86
C PRO A 118 -2.15 4.18 16.23
N GLN A 119 -2.63 5.27 16.83
CA GLN A 119 -3.42 5.26 18.07
C GLN A 119 -4.88 4.84 17.86
N ASP A 120 -5.40 4.91 16.63
CA ASP A 120 -6.81 4.62 16.32
C ASP A 120 -7.08 3.12 16.07
N TYR A 121 -6.04 2.31 15.91
CA TYR A 121 -6.15 0.88 15.66
C TYR A 121 -5.04 0.06 16.35
N THR A 122 -5.22 -1.26 16.44
CA THR A 122 -4.22 -2.18 17.01
C THR A 122 -3.95 -3.34 16.06
N GLY A 123 -2.69 -3.76 15.93
CA GLY A 123 -2.25 -4.69 14.87
C GLY A 123 -2.15 -4.00 13.52
N GLY A 124 -2.38 -4.72 12.42
CA GLY A 124 -2.39 -4.15 11.06
C GLY A 124 -1.01 -3.76 10.54
N ASP A 125 0.06 -4.30 11.10
CA ASP A 125 1.44 -3.94 10.77
C ASP A 125 1.83 -4.44 9.39
N LEU A 126 2.38 -3.55 8.55
CA LEU A 126 3.09 -3.94 7.34
C LEU A 126 4.49 -4.42 7.73
N GLU A 127 4.74 -5.72 7.57
CA GLU A 127 5.99 -6.37 7.91
C GLU A 127 6.69 -6.89 6.66
N PHE A 128 8.01 -6.84 6.67
CA PHE A 128 8.87 -7.42 5.63
C PHE A 128 9.76 -8.46 6.30
N GLN A 129 9.89 -9.65 5.71
CA GLN A 129 10.61 -10.75 6.35
C GLN A 129 12.09 -10.41 6.59
N GLU A 130 12.69 -9.66 5.66
CA GLU A 130 14.11 -9.36 5.64
C GLU A 130 14.43 -7.97 6.21
N VAL A 131 13.42 -7.17 6.56
CA VAL A 131 13.60 -5.82 7.10
C VAL A 131 12.94 -5.71 8.48
N PRO A 132 13.73 -5.44 9.55
CA PRO A 132 13.16 -5.27 10.88
C PRO A 132 12.22 -4.06 10.92
N SER A 133 11.08 -4.23 11.60
CA SER A 133 10.16 -3.12 11.86
C SER A 133 10.82 -2.05 12.74
N LYS A 134 10.47 -0.79 12.51
CA LYS A 134 10.91 0.37 13.29
C LYS A 134 9.70 1.19 13.69
N ASP A 135 9.77 1.88 14.83
CA ASP A 135 8.64 2.64 15.40
C ASP A 135 7.99 3.63 14.40
N GLY A 136 8.80 4.30 13.57
CA GLY A 136 8.31 5.26 12.58
C GLY A 136 7.52 4.65 11.42
N HIS A 137 7.60 3.34 11.20
CA HIS A 137 6.92 2.68 10.07
C HIS A 137 5.40 2.76 10.19
N ARG A 138 4.87 2.84 11.41
CA ARG A 138 3.42 2.87 11.69
C ARG A 138 2.79 4.26 11.59
N LEU A 139 3.60 5.31 11.44
CA LEU A 139 3.07 6.68 11.44
C LEU A 139 2.16 6.90 10.23
N LYS A 140 1.08 7.64 10.44
CA LYS A 140 0.24 8.16 9.36
C LYS A 140 1.10 8.88 8.32
N GLY A 141 0.81 8.64 7.05
CA GLY A 141 1.58 9.20 5.94
C GLY A 141 2.89 8.48 5.62
N THR A 142 3.25 7.41 6.34
CA THR A 142 4.44 6.64 5.98
C THR A 142 4.23 5.97 4.64
N PHE A 143 5.07 6.35 3.67
CA PHE A 143 5.15 5.81 2.32
C PHE A 143 6.29 4.79 2.24
N PHE A 144 5.97 3.59 1.78
CA PHE A 144 6.90 2.52 1.46
C PHE A 144 6.94 2.34 -0.05
N LEU A 145 8.12 2.22 -0.63
CA LEU A 145 8.32 1.77 -2.02
C LEU A 145 9.36 0.66 -2.00
N PHE A 146 9.04 -0.48 -2.59
CA PHE A 146 9.85 -1.68 -2.44
C PHE A 146 9.79 -2.58 -3.67
N LYS A 147 10.81 -3.41 -3.86
CA LYS A 147 10.80 -4.42 -4.92
C LYS A 147 9.66 -5.41 -4.68
N SER A 148 8.85 -5.68 -5.70
CA SER A 148 7.68 -6.55 -5.61
C SER A 148 8.00 -8.01 -5.24
N GLU A 149 9.28 -8.41 -5.31
CA GLU A 149 9.79 -9.73 -4.90
C GLU A 149 10.00 -9.85 -3.37
N LEU A 150 10.02 -8.73 -2.63
CA LEU A 150 10.20 -8.76 -1.19
C LEU A 150 9.00 -9.45 -0.51
N LEU A 151 9.29 -10.44 0.34
CA LEU A 151 8.27 -11.13 1.10
C LEU A 151 7.75 -10.23 2.22
N HIS A 152 6.44 -9.97 2.20
CA HIS A 152 5.81 -9.05 3.14
C HIS A 152 4.42 -9.53 3.54
N GLN A 153 3.89 -8.99 4.65
CA GLN A 153 2.55 -9.27 5.14
C GLN A 153 1.94 -8.04 5.81
N VAL A 154 0.62 -8.08 6.01
CA VAL A 154 -0.11 -7.20 6.92
C VAL A 154 -0.65 -8.06 8.06
N THR A 155 -0.20 -7.80 9.29
CA THR A 155 -0.68 -8.54 10.47
C THR A 155 -2.15 -8.27 10.76
N PRO A 156 -2.86 -9.16 11.48
CA PRO A 156 -4.27 -8.95 11.79
C PRO A 156 -4.53 -7.64 12.54
N VAL A 157 -5.54 -6.89 12.08
CA VAL A 157 -6.12 -5.81 12.87
C VAL A 157 -6.96 -6.43 13.98
N THR A 158 -6.77 -5.99 15.22
CA THR A 158 -7.46 -6.52 16.41
C THR A 158 -8.45 -5.54 17.02
N LYS A 159 -8.29 -4.24 16.73
CA LYS A 159 -9.18 -3.16 17.19
C LYS A 159 -9.12 -2.00 16.20
N GLY A 160 -10.24 -1.30 16.04
CA GLY A 160 -10.35 -0.16 15.14
C GLY A 160 -10.42 -0.58 13.68
N SER A 161 -10.17 0.37 12.79
CA SER A 161 -10.08 0.16 11.34
C SER A 161 -8.79 0.77 10.82
N ARG A 162 -8.13 0.09 9.89
CA ARG A 162 -6.92 0.57 9.22
C ARG A 162 -7.13 0.71 7.73
N HIS A 163 -6.61 1.76 7.15
CA HIS A 163 -6.64 2.08 5.74
C HIS A 163 -5.25 2.18 5.15
N SER A 164 -5.13 1.73 3.92
CA SER A 164 -3.89 1.87 3.16
C SER A 164 -4.15 2.16 1.70
N LEU A 165 -3.27 2.95 1.09
CA LEU A 165 -3.05 2.89 -0.35
C LEU A 165 -2.04 1.78 -0.64
N VAL A 166 -2.29 1.02 -1.69
CA VAL A 166 -1.35 0.05 -2.27
C VAL A 166 -1.37 0.23 -3.77
N GLY A 167 -0.22 0.16 -4.42
CA GLY A 167 -0.18 0.16 -5.88
C GLY A 167 1.11 -0.45 -6.39
N TRP A 168 1.11 -0.75 -7.69
CA TRP A 168 2.14 -1.55 -8.31
C TRP A 168 2.61 -0.90 -9.59
N PHE A 169 3.92 -0.97 -9.82
CA PHE A 169 4.57 -0.53 -11.04
C PHE A 169 5.00 -1.73 -11.86
N LYS A 170 4.67 -1.71 -13.15
CA LYS A 170 5.23 -2.62 -14.15
C LYS A 170 6.48 -2.02 -14.77
#